data_AF-A0A7R9ZPF3-F1
#
_entry.id   AF-A0A7R9ZPF3-F1
#
_cell.length_a   1.000
_cell.length_b   1.000
_cell.length_c   1.000
_cell.angle_alpha   90.00
_cell.angle_beta   90.00
_cell.angle_gamma   90.00
#
_symmetry.space_group_name_H-M   'P 1'
#
loop_
_entity.id
_entity.type
_entity.pdbx_description
1 polymer ?
#
loop_
_entity_poly.entity_id
_entity_poly.type
_entity_poly.pdbx_seq_one_letter_code
_entity_poly.pdbx_strand_id
1 'polypeptide(L)'
;MDGSANYFTASHLVPYNILCTTPWSKLVLMMRNPVDRLYAQWAYYVDNFRLEKSFEDWIAIEFDLMIRAGLIERSGTDALVPTQPDNEYAAWKSYLQLIDQDKTFQEPAIGVSLYVIPLQHWIDAYTRVGKNITQSLFVLPTEILDVDYASILDRLLPFMGLPAAHLRLHRVRYQKHSNHVMSDATRIMLERFFRTYNDRLLKVLKEHKLDSPIGHSNWKRIWK
;
A
#
# COMPACT_ATOMS: atom_id res chain seq x y z
N MET A 1 2.88 11.86 -17.20
CA MET A 1 2.82 11.15 -15.91
C MET A 1 1.39 10.70 -15.74
N ASP A 2 1.16 9.41 -15.53
CA ASP A 2 -0.16 8.88 -15.23
C ASP A 2 -0.20 8.42 -13.77
N GLY A 3 -1.34 8.52 -13.12
CA GLY A 3 -1.51 8.28 -11.70
C GLY A 3 -2.78 7.50 -11.42
N SER A 4 -2.64 6.23 -11.04
CA SER A 4 -3.75 5.37 -10.65
C SER A 4 -3.35 4.50 -9.46
N ALA A 5 -4.11 4.58 -8.37
CA ALA A 5 -3.92 3.73 -7.21
C ALA A 5 -4.15 2.23 -7.55
N ASN A 6 -5.03 1.96 -8.52
CA ASN A 6 -5.39 0.60 -8.92
C ASN A 6 -4.23 -0.16 -9.60
N TYR A 7 -3.21 0.53 -10.09
CA TYR A 7 -2.00 -0.12 -10.61
C TYR A 7 -1.28 -0.94 -9.54
N PHE A 8 -1.36 -0.51 -8.29
CA PHE A 8 -0.77 -1.24 -7.18
C PHE A 8 -1.67 -2.39 -6.71
N THR A 9 -2.99 -2.20 -6.69
CA THR A 9 -3.98 -3.24 -6.34
C THR A 9 -3.95 -4.40 -7.33
N ALA A 10 -3.99 -4.12 -8.64
CA ALA A 10 -3.96 -5.14 -9.70
C ALA A 10 -2.53 -5.60 -10.06
N SER A 11 -1.64 -5.68 -9.05
CA SER A 11 -0.22 -6.02 -9.17
C SER A 11 0.06 -7.38 -9.81
N HIS A 12 -0.88 -8.32 -9.76
CA HIS A 12 -0.72 -9.63 -10.40
C HIS A 12 -0.73 -9.57 -11.93
N LEU A 13 -1.23 -8.47 -12.53
CA LEU A 13 -1.42 -8.32 -13.98
C LEU A 13 -0.79 -7.04 -14.53
N VAL A 14 -1.04 -5.90 -13.88
CA VAL A 14 -0.67 -4.56 -14.36
C VAL A 14 0.83 -4.40 -14.66
N PRO A 15 1.77 -4.87 -13.82
CA PRO A 15 3.20 -4.72 -14.10
C PRO A 15 3.59 -5.32 -15.44
N TYR A 16 3.08 -6.51 -15.76
CA TYR A 16 3.37 -7.20 -17.02
C TYR A 16 2.81 -6.43 -18.21
N ASN A 17 1.55 -5.96 -18.14
CA ASN A 17 0.93 -5.19 -19.21
C ASN A 17 1.67 -3.87 -19.48
N ILE A 18 2.07 -3.17 -18.42
CA ILE A 18 2.84 -1.93 -18.53
C ILE A 18 4.21 -2.21 -19.13
N LEU A 19 4.91 -3.25 -18.70
CA LEU A 19 6.23 -3.58 -19.22
C LEU A 19 6.20 -4.10 -20.66
N CYS A 20 5.11 -4.72 -21.11
CA CYS A 20 4.92 -5.11 -22.52
C CYS A 20 4.75 -3.91 -23.45
N THR A 21 4.15 -2.82 -22.98
CA THR A 21 3.80 -1.65 -23.81
C THR A 21 4.78 -0.49 -23.65
N THR A 22 5.29 -0.28 -22.44
CA THR A 22 6.15 0.82 -22.04
C THR A 22 7.29 0.32 -21.14
N PRO A 23 8.20 -0.53 -21.65
CA PRO A 23 9.28 -1.13 -20.86
C PRO A 23 10.24 -0.11 -20.23
N TRP A 24 10.26 1.15 -20.68
CA TRP A 24 11.07 2.22 -20.08
C TRP A 24 10.43 2.89 -18.85
N SER A 25 9.18 2.58 -18.52
CA SER A 25 8.42 3.24 -17.46
C SER A 25 9.07 3.09 -16.07
N LYS A 26 8.95 4.14 -15.27
CA LYS A 26 9.34 4.18 -13.86
C LYS A 26 8.08 4.24 -13.00
N LEU A 27 8.11 3.57 -11.86
CA LEU A 27 7.02 3.56 -10.88
C LEU A 27 7.40 4.41 -9.67
N VAL A 28 6.52 5.34 -9.30
CA VAL A 28 6.60 6.08 -8.04
C VAL A 28 5.45 5.59 -7.16
N LEU A 29 5.78 4.99 -6.03
CA LEU A 29 4.84 4.39 -5.11
C LEU A 29 4.76 5.21 -3.83
N MET A 30 3.58 5.77 -3.58
CA MET A 30 3.30 6.50 -2.35
C MET A 30 2.65 5.55 -1.35
N MET A 31 3.23 5.43 -0.17
CA MET A 31 2.72 4.59 0.91
C MET A 31 2.39 5.45 2.13
N ARG A 32 1.40 5.00 2.91
CA ARG A 32 1.04 5.58 4.19
C ARG A 32 1.00 4.48 5.24
N ASN A 33 1.11 4.81 6.52
CA ASN A 33 0.86 3.89 7.61
C ASN A 33 -0.44 3.13 7.30
N PRO A 34 -0.41 1.79 7.23
CA PRO A 34 -1.52 1.00 6.73
C PRO A 34 -2.79 1.18 7.57
N VAL A 35 -2.64 1.38 8.89
CA VAL A 35 -3.74 1.66 9.82
C VAL A 35 -4.40 3.00 9.49
N ASP A 36 -3.58 4.06 9.36
CA ASP A 36 -4.09 5.39 9.06
C ASP A 36 -4.63 5.51 7.63
N ARG A 37 -4.06 4.76 6.67
CA ARG A 37 -4.57 4.66 5.29
C ARG A 37 -5.95 4.01 5.28
N LEU A 38 -6.09 2.86 5.95
CA LEU A 38 -7.34 2.12 6.08
C LEU A 38 -8.43 2.99 6.71
N TYR A 39 -8.12 3.64 7.83
CA TYR A 39 -9.06 4.52 8.52
C TYR A 39 -9.45 5.73 7.66
N ALA A 40 -8.48 6.37 6.97
CA ALA A 40 -8.77 7.48 6.08
C ALA A 40 -9.64 7.07 4.88
N GLN A 41 -9.44 5.86 4.34
CA GLN A 41 -10.27 5.32 3.27
C GLN A 41 -11.71 5.11 3.77
N TRP A 42 -11.89 4.43 4.92
CA TRP A 42 -13.22 4.25 5.51
C TRP A 42 -13.96 5.58 5.72
N ALA A 43 -13.30 6.54 6.37
CA ALA A 43 -13.89 7.86 6.62
C ALA A 43 -14.29 8.58 5.32
N TYR A 44 -13.44 8.48 4.28
CA TYR A 44 -13.77 8.99 2.96
C TYR A 44 -15.02 8.32 2.36
N TYR A 45 -15.19 7.00 2.56
CA TYR A 45 -16.38 6.28 2.11
C TYR A 45 -17.65 6.64 2.90
N VAL A 46 -17.55 6.83 4.21
CA VAL A 46 -18.67 7.30 5.03
C VAL A 46 -19.10 8.70 4.57
N ASP A 47 -18.15 9.63 4.46
CA ASP A 47 -18.46 11.04 4.19
C ASP A 47 -18.94 11.30 2.75
N ASN A 48 -18.48 10.52 1.76
CA ASN A 48 -18.73 10.81 0.35
C ASN A 48 -19.64 9.79 -0.34
N PHE A 49 -19.76 8.57 0.19
CA PHE A 49 -20.49 7.46 -0.45
C PHE A 49 -21.55 6.84 0.47
N ARG A 50 -21.83 7.45 1.63
CA ARG A 50 -22.85 6.99 2.58
C ARG A 50 -22.65 5.54 2.99
N LEU A 51 -21.40 5.13 3.22
CA LEU A 51 -21.13 3.84 3.83
C LEU A 51 -21.77 3.80 5.22
N GLU A 52 -22.76 2.93 5.41
CA GLU A 52 -23.50 2.79 6.68
C GLU A 52 -22.80 1.85 7.69
N LYS A 53 -21.73 1.18 7.27
CA LYS A 53 -21.01 0.23 8.12
C LYS A 53 -20.07 0.94 9.08
N SER A 54 -20.03 0.45 10.31
CA SER A 54 -18.97 0.82 11.25
C SER A 54 -17.61 0.44 10.70
N PHE A 55 -16.55 1.06 11.24
CA PHE A 55 -15.20 0.76 10.81
C PHE A 55 -14.85 -0.71 11.09
N GLU A 56 -15.26 -1.21 12.26
CA GLU A 56 -15.08 -2.58 12.71
C GLU A 56 -15.83 -3.59 11.84
N ASP A 57 -17.09 -3.32 11.46
CA ASP A 57 -17.85 -4.22 10.58
C ASP A 57 -17.23 -4.28 9.19
N TRP A 58 -16.76 -3.14 8.68
CA TRP A 58 -16.09 -3.08 7.38
C TRP A 58 -14.80 -3.90 7.38
N ILE A 59 -14.02 -3.81 8.46
CA ILE A 59 -12.81 -4.61 8.69
C ILE A 59 -13.14 -6.11 8.76
N ALA A 60 -14.18 -6.47 9.52
CA ALA A 60 -14.54 -7.87 9.73
C ALA A 60 -14.95 -8.56 8.42
N ILE A 61 -15.69 -7.87 7.55
CA ILE A 61 -16.07 -8.36 6.22
C ILE A 61 -14.82 -8.64 5.38
N GLU A 62 -13.87 -7.70 5.34
CA GLU A 62 -12.68 -7.89 4.52
C GLU A 62 -11.77 -9.00 5.07
N PHE A 63 -11.66 -9.15 6.38
CA PHE A 63 -10.94 -10.29 6.96
C PHE A 63 -11.57 -11.63 6.59
N ASP A 64 -12.91 -11.75 6.55
CA ASP A 64 -13.58 -12.96 6.07
C ASP A 64 -13.19 -13.28 4.60
N LEU A 65 -13.20 -12.26 3.74
CA LEU A 65 -12.76 -12.40 2.34
C LEU A 65 -11.29 -12.86 2.24
N MET A 66 -10.41 -12.27 3.05
CA MET A 66 -8.99 -12.63 3.08
C MET A 66 -8.77 -14.07 3.59
N ILE A 67 -9.55 -14.53 4.57
CA ILE A 67 -9.52 -15.92 5.05
C ILE A 67 -9.98 -16.87 3.95
N ARG A 68 -11.12 -16.57 3.31
CA ARG A 68 -11.67 -17.38 2.20
C ARG A 68 -10.73 -17.46 1.01
N ALA A 69 -9.99 -16.38 0.74
CA ALA A 69 -8.96 -16.34 -0.29
C ALA A 69 -7.68 -17.11 0.08
N GLY A 70 -7.49 -17.45 1.36
CA GLY A 70 -6.27 -18.05 1.88
C GLY A 70 -5.11 -17.06 2.00
N LEU A 71 -5.36 -15.75 2.11
CA LEU A 71 -4.32 -14.74 2.36
C LEU A 71 -3.88 -14.70 3.83
N ILE A 72 -4.81 -15.01 4.72
CA ILE A 72 -4.59 -15.09 6.16
C ILE A 72 -5.32 -16.33 6.69
N GLU A 73 -4.83 -16.87 7.80
CA GLU A 73 -5.41 -18.00 8.48
C GLU A 73 -5.83 -17.61 9.90
N ARG A 74 -6.87 -18.26 10.42
CA ARG A 74 -7.21 -18.19 11.84
C ARG A 74 -6.36 -19.22 12.59
N SER A 75 -5.51 -18.75 13.50
CA SER A 75 -4.71 -19.60 14.37
C SER A 75 -5.17 -19.48 15.82
N GLY A 76 -5.52 -20.61 16.44
CA GLY A 76 -5.89 -20.68 17.86
C GLY A 76 -7.02 -19.75 18.26
N THR A 77 -6.88 -19.07 19.41
CA THR A 77 -7.86 -18.14 20.00
C THR A 77 -7.89 -16.77 19.29
N ASP A 78 -8.29 -16.76 18.02
CA ASP A 78 -8.54 -15.56 17.20
C ASP A 78 -7.31 -14.78 16.69
N ALA A 79 -6.10 -15.36 16.71
CA ALA A 79 -4.95 -14.72 16.07
C ALA A 79 -4.99 -14.90 14.55
N LEU A 80 -5.05 -13.79 13.81
CA LEU A 80 -4.88 -13.79 12.35
C LEU A 80 -3.40 -13.88 12.01
N VAL A 81 -3.01 -14.93 11.30
CA VAL A 81 -1.62 -15.15 10.88
C VAL A 81 -1.50 -15.12 9.36
N PRO A 82 -0.39 -14.60 8.80
CA PRO A 82 -0.15 -14.67 7.36
C PRO A 82 -0.04 -16.12 6.89
N THR A 83 -0.56 -16.40 5.69
CA THR A 83 -0.30 -17.67 4.99
C THR A 83 1.18 -17.79 4.62
N GLN A 84 1.66 -19.02 4.45
CA GLN A 84 3.03 -19.28 3.99
C GLN A 84 3.31 -18.59 2.64
N PRO A 85 4.52 -18.02 2.42
CA PRO A 85 4.86 -17.23 1.23
C PRO A 85 4.60 -17.94 -0.11
N ASP A 86 4.78 -19.26 -0.15
CA ASP A 86 4.70 -20.05 -1.39
C ASP A 86 3.29 -20.05 -2.01
N ASN A 87 2.24 -19.73 -1.23
CA ASN A 87 0.86 -19.65 -1.71
C ASN A 87 0.32 -18.21 -1.78
N GLU A 88 1.10 -17.20 -1.38
CA GLU A 88 0.60 -15.84 -1.17
C GLU A 88 0.17 -15.15 -2.48
N TYR A 89 0.83 -15.43 -3.61
CA TYR A 89 0.44 -14.91 -4.93
C TYR A 89 -0.88 -15.49 -5.44
N ALA A 90 -1.08 -16.79 -5.25
CA ALA A 90 -2.33 -17.45 -5.62
C ALA A 90 -3.47 -16.94 -4.74
N ALA A 91 -3.23 -16.82 -3.43
CA ALA A 91 -4.18 -16.26 -2.49
C ALA A 91 -4.53 -14.80 -2.80
N TRP A 92 -3.54 -13.97 -3.17
CA TRP A 92 -3.76 -12.58 -3.59
C TRP A 92 -4.67 -12.50 -4.81
N LYS A 93 -4.44 -13.33 -5.81
CA LYS A 93 -5.31 -13.41 -6.99
C LYS A 93 -6.73 -13.84 -6.62
N SER A 94 -6.89 -14.86 -5.78
CA SER A 94 -8.19 -15.32 -5.29
C SER A 94 -8.93 -14.22 -4.52
N TYR A 95 -8.22 -13.47 -3.68
CA TYR A 95 -8.78 -12.33 -2.93
C TYR A 95 -9.32 -11.25 -3.85
N LEU A 96 -8.54 -10.83 -4.86
CA LEU A 96 -9.00 -9.82 -5.83
C LEU A 96 -10.21 -10.31 -6.64
N GLN A 97 -10.27 -11.61 -6.97
CA GLN A 97 -11.43 -12.20 -7.65
C GLN A 97 -12.68 -12.21 -6.75
N LEU A 98 -12.54 -12.51 -5.47
CA LEU A 98 -13.66 -12.47 -4.52
C LEU A 98 -14.20 -11.05 -4.35
N ILE A 99 -13.32 -10.04 -4.33
CA ILE A 99 -13.72 -8.62 -4.30
C ILE A 99 -14.51 -8.23 -5.55
N ASP A 100 -14.02 -8.60 -6.73
CA ASP A 100 -14.69 -8.28 -8.00
C ASP A 100 -16.09 -8.93 -8.10
N GLN A 101 -16.25 -10.10 -7.48
CA GLN A 101 -17.53 -10.82 -7.42
C GLN A 101 -18.50 -10.25 -6.38
N ASP A 102 -17.99 -9.67 -5.29
CA ASP A 102 -18.81 -9.09 -4.23
C ASP A 102 -19.26 -7.67 -4.59
N LYS A 103 -20.39 -7.57 -5.28
CA LYS A 103 -21.02 -6.30 -5.65
C LYS A 103 -21.46 -5.44 -4.47
N THR A 104 -21.45 -5.96 -3.25
CA THR A 104 -21.82 -5.24 -2.02
C THR A 104 -20.61 -4.66 -1.29
N PHE A 105 -19.41 -5.12 -1.62
CA PHE A 105 -18.17 -4.65 -1.06
C PHE A 105 -17.64 -3.47 -1.89
N GLN A 106 -17.65 -2.27 -1.29
CA GLN A 106 -17.40 -1.03 -2.02
C GLN A 106 -15.97 -0.94 -2.55
N GLU A 107 -14.97 -1.14 -1.70
CA GLU A 107 -13.56 -1.18 -2.08
C GLU A 107 -12.73 -1.94 -1.04
N PRO A 108 -11.69 -2.68 -1.45
CA PRO A 108 -10.71 -3.25 -0.54
C PRO A 108 -9.87 -2.19 0.12
N ALA A 109 -9.49 -2.46 1.36
CA ALA A 109 -8.65 -1.55 2.12
C ALA A 109 -7.60 -2.26 2.97
N ILE A 110 -7.93 -3.34 3.67
CA ILE A 110 -6.95 -4.10 4.43
C ILE A 110 -5.96 -4.79 3.49
N GLY A 111 -6.44 -5.58 2.52
CA GLY A 111 -5.57 -6.36 1.64
C GLY A 111 -4.65 -5.48 0.81
N VAL A 112 -5.16 -4.37 0.27
CA VAL A 112 -4.34 -3.39 -0.47
C VAL A 112 -3.33 -2.65 0.41
N SER A 113 -3.50 -2.68 1.74
CA SER A 113 -2.51 -2.17 2.69
C SER A 113 -1.43 -3.18 3.05
N LEU A 114 -1.53 -4.44 2.59
CA LEU A 114 -0.47 -5.45 2.72
C LEU A 114 0.64 -5.20 1.70
N TYR A 115 1.25 -4.01 1.71
CA TYR A 115 2.07 -3.49 0.60
C TYR A 115 3.18 -4.42 0.12
N VAL A 116 3.72 -5.28 0.98
CA VAL A 116 4.77 -6.24 0.62
C VAL A 116 4.34 -7.16 -0.53
N ILE A 117 3.07 -7.59 -0.57
CA ILE A 117 2.56 -8.54 -1.57
C ILE A 117 2.56 -7.89 -2.97
N PRO A 118 1.80 -6.81 -3.23
CA PRO A 118 1.84 -6.12 -4.51
C PRO A 118 3.22 -5.57 -4.86
N LEU A 119 4.03 -5.11 -3.91
CA LEU A 119 5.40 -4.67 -4.20
C LEU A 119 6.25 -5.81 -4.76
N GLN A 120 6.15 -7.02 -4.20
CA GLN A 120 6.90 -8.17 -4.68
C GLN A 120 6.52 -8.53 -6.11
N HIS A 121 5.23 -8.50 -6.45
CA HIS A 121 4.78 -8.68 -7.84
C HIS A 121 5.42 -7.68 -8.81
N TRP A 122 5.49 -6.41 -8.41
CA TRP A 122 6.15 -5.36 -9.20
C TRP A 122 7.65 -5.63 -9.35
N ILE A 123 8.35 -5.93 -8.26
CA ILE A 123 9.78 -6.25 -8.28
C ILE A 123 10.07 -7.45 -9.17
N ASP A 124 9.28 -8.52 -9.06
CA ASP A 124 9.45 -9.73 -9.87
C ASP A 124 9.25 -9.44 -11.36
N ALA A 125 8.22 -8.65 -11.71
CA ALA A 125 7.96 -8.29 -13.09
C ALA A 125 9.11 -7.47 -13.69
N TYR A 126 9.63 -6.47 -12.95
CA TYR A 126 10.79 -5.69 -13.39
C TYR A 126 12.07 -6.55 -13.49
N THR A 127 12.29 -7.45 -12.55
CA THR A 127 13.45 -8.36 -12.54
C THR A 127 13.41 -9.31 -13.74
N ARG A 128 12.23 -9.86 -14.07
CA ARG A 128 12.04 -10.77 -15.22
C ARG A 128 12.43 -10.14 -16.55
N VAL A 129 12.24 -8.83 -16.70
CA VAL A 129 12.62 -8.09 -17.92
C VAL A 129 14.01 -7.43 -17.81
N GLY A 130 14.80 -7.77 -16.78
CA GLY A 130 16.17 -7.31 -16.61
C GLY A 130 16.32 -5.85 -16.18
N LYS A 131 15.27 -5.23 -15.62
CA LYS A 131 15.34 -3.84 -15.19
C LYS A 131 16.05 -3.70 -13.85
N ASN A 132 16.81 -2.61 -13.73
CA ASN A 132 17.41 -2.20 -12.46
C ASN A 132 16.32 -1.60 -11.55
N ILE A 133 16.04 -2.27 -10.43
CA ILE A 133 14.99 -1.91 -9.48
C ILE A 133 15.17 -0.50 -8.92
N THR A 134 16.37 -0.10 -8.53
CA THR A 134 16.61 1.23 -7.90
C THR A 134 16.46 2.39 -8.88
N GLN A 135 16.62 2.14 -10.18
CA GLN A 135 16.40 3.12 -11.24
C GLN A 135 14.96 3.12 -11.77
N SER A 136 14.16 2.16 -11.33
CA SER A 136 12.85 1.86 -11.88
C SER A 136 11.71 2.09 -10.90
N LEU A 137 11.97 1.97 -9.61
CA LEU A 137 10.97 2.05 -8.56
C LEU A 137 11.44 3.01 -7.48
N PHE A 138 10.58 3.95 -7.13
CA PHE A 138 10.80 4.93 -6.06
C PHE A 138 9.67 4.80 -5.02
N VAL A 139 10.01 4.57 -3.76
CA VAL A 139 9.02 4.43 -2.67
C VAL A 139 9.06 5.66 -1.78
N LEU A 140 7.88 6.22 -1.51
CA LEU A 140 7.72 7.45 -0.76
C LEU A 140 6.68 7.29 0.36
N PRO A 141 7.06 7.47 1.65
CA PRO A 141 6.08 7.65 2.71
C PRO A 141 5.36 8.99 2.54
N THR A 142 4.05 8.99 2.74
CA THR A 142 3.24 10.22 2.65
C THR A 142 3.39 11.09 3.90
N GLU A 143 3.75 10.51 5.04
CA GLU A 143 3.90 11.20 6.33
C GLU A 143 5.01 12.25 6.30
N ILE A 144 5.95 12.14 5.35
CA ILE A 144 7.05 13.08 5.19
C ILE A 144 6.78 14.18 4.16
N LEU A 145 5.72 14.04 3.35
CA LEU A 145 5.34 15.04 2.34
C LEU A 145 5.07 16.41 2.97
N ASP A 146 4.45 16.41 4.15
CA ASP A 146 4.14 17.66 4.87
C ASP A 146 5.34 18.24 5.61
N VAL A 147 6.31 17.38 5.95
CA VAL A 147 7.46 17.73 6.80
C VAL A 147 8.64 18.23 5.98
N ASP A 148 9.01 17.51 4.91
CA ASP A 148 10.24 17.78 4.15
C ASP A 148 10.02 17.58 2.64
N TYR A 149 9.10 18.37 2.11
CA TYR A 149 8.71 18.31 0.70
C TYR A 149 9.86 18.63 -0.27
N ALA A 150 10.75 19.55 0.09
CA ALA A 150 11.86 19.97 -0.76
C ALA A 150 12.86 18.82 -0.97
N SER A 151 13.26 18.13 0.12
CA SER A 151 14.14 16.96 0.04
C SER A 151 13.54 15.82 -0.78
N ILE A 152 12.20 15.67 -0.76
CA ILE A 152 11.51 14.69 -1.60
C ILE A 152 11.65 15.06 -3.07
N LEU A 153 11.42 16.32 -3.44
CA LEU A 153 11.60 16.78 -4.82
C LEU A 153 13.04 16.63 -5.31
N ASP A 154 14.02 16.94 -4.47
CA ASP A 154 15.45 16.82 -4.80
C ASP A 154 15.86 15.39 -5.15
N ARG A 155 15.13 14.39 -4.67
CA ARG A 155 15.35 12.97 -5.01
C ARG A 155 14.45 12.48 -6.14
N LEU A 156 13.19 12.91 -6.14
CA LEU A 156 12.20 12.46 -7.10
C LEU A 156 12.47 13.00 -8.51
N LEU A 157 12.87 14.27 -8.64
CA LEU A 157 13.13 14.88 -9.96
C LEU A 157 14.30 14.18 -10.68
N PRO A 158 15.48 13.97 -10.06
CA PRO A 158 16.55 13.17 -10.67
C PRO A 158 16.13 11.73 -10.96
N PHE A 159 15.37 11.09 -10.07
CA PHE A 159 14.83 9.76 -10.33
C PHE A 159 13.97 9.74 -11.60
N MET A 160 13.15 10.76 -11.84
CA MET A 160 12.36 10.89 -13.07
C MET A 160 13.19 11.33 -14.29
N GLY A 161 14.45 11.71 -14.12
CA GLY A 161 15.29 12.29 -15.17
C GLY A 161 14.90 13.73 -15.52
N LEU A 162 14.29 14.44 -14.58
CA LEU A 162 13.86 15.82 -14.74
C LEU A 162 14.89 16.78 -14.10
N PRO A 163 15.07 17.99 -14.64
CA PRO A 163 15.92 18.99 -14.02
C PRO A 163 15.37 19.40 -12.65
N ALA A 164 16.26 19.79 -11.74
CA ALA A 164 15.87 20.42 -10.50
C ALA A 164 15.03 21.66 -10.82
N ALA A 165 13.83 21.71 -10.28
CA ALA A 165 12.90 22.82 -10.48
C ALA A 165 12.42 23.31 -9.11
N HIS A 166 12.51 24.61 -8.89
CA HIS A 166 11.84 25.25 -7.76
C HIS A 166 10.35 25.36 -8.08
N LEU A 167 9.62 24.25 -7.92
CA LEU A 167 8.18 24.23 -8.10
C LEU A 167 7.55 25.05 -6.97
N ARG A 168 6.99 26.22 -7.32
CA ARG A 168 6.09 26.96 -6.43
C ARG A 168 4.76 26.23 -6.37
N LEU A 169 4.66 25.26 -5.48
CA LEU A 169 3.42 24.52 -5.28
C LEU A 169 2.59 25.19 -4.21
N HIS A 170 1.36 25.54 -4.58
CA HIS A 170 0.34 25.91 -3.62
C HIS A 170 -0.04 24.65 -2.84
N ARG A 171 0.27 24.62 -1.54
CA ARG A 171 -0.19 23.58 -0.63
C ARG A 171 -1.71 23.66 -0.52
N VAL A 172 -2.43 22.87 -1.31
CA VAL A 172 -3.85 22.61 -1.06
C VAL A 172 -3.90 21.55 0.04
N ARG A 173 -4.11 21.97 1.29
CA ARG A 173 -4.39 21.05 2.38
C ARG A 173 -5.79 20.49 2.19
N TYR A 174 -5.89 19.27 1.67
CA TYR A 174 -7.10 18.45 1.83
C TYR A 174 -7.12 17.90 3.27
N GLN A 175 -7.40 18.76 4.25
CA GLN A 175 -7.75 18.32 5.60
C GLN A 175 -9.25 18.09 5.66
N LYS A 176 -9.69 16.90 5.26
CA LYS A 176 -11.02 16.44 5.68
C LYS A 176 -10.83 15.80 7.05
N HIS A 177 -11.08 16.56 8.10
CA HIS A 177 -11.22 15.99 9.44
C HIS A 177 -12.50 15.14 9.42
N SER A 178 -12.32 13.83 9.54
CA SER A 178 -13.43 12.93 9.84
C SER A 178 -13.90 13.22 11.26
N ASN A 179 -15.21 13.33 11.47
CA ASN A 179 -15.79 13.42 12.81
C ASN A 179 -15.88 12.06 13.50
N HIS A 180 -15.52 11.00 12.79
CA HIS A 180 -15.47 9.66 13.35
C HIS A 180 -14.18 9.48 14.16
N VAL A 181 -14.15 8.52 15.08
CA VAL A 181 -12.95 8.18 15.85
C VAL A 181 -12.83 6.66 15.87
N MET A 182 -11.66 6.14 15.47
CA MET A 182 -11.34 4.72 15.62
C MET A 182 -11.09 4.41 17.11
N SER A 183 -11.60 3.28 17.60
CA SER A 183 -11.30 2.85 18.96
C SER A 183 -9.82 2.47 19.14
N ASP A 184 -9.26 2.71 20.33
CA ASP A 184 -7.88 2.33 20.64
C ASP A 184 -7.67 0.82 20.52
N ALA A 185 -8.68 0.01 20.88
CA ALA A 185 -8.65 -1.44 20.75
C ALA A 185 -8.52 -1.87 19.27
N THR A 186 -9.28 -1.23 18.38
CA THR A 186 -9.21 -1.47 16.92
C THR A 186 -7.84 -1.08 16.38
N ARG A 187 -7.29 0.07 16.79
CA ARG A 187 -5.95 0.50 16.40
C ARG A 187 -4.88 -0.52 16.80
N ILE A 188 -4.86 -0.94 18.07
CA ILE A 188 -3.89 -1.90 18.60
C ILE A 188 -3.99 -3.25 17.86
N MET A 189 -5.22 -3.69 17.54
CA MET A 189 -5.44 -4.91 16.78
C MET A 189 -4.85 -4.80 15.36
N LEU A 190 -5.12 -3.71 14.65
CA LEU A 190 -4.61 -3.49 13.30
C LEU A 190 -3.08 -3.32 13.28
N GLU A 191 -2.50 -2.58 14.22
CA GLU A 191 -1.04 -2.43 14.36
C GLU A 191 -0.37 -3.80 14.56
N ARG A 192 -0.96 -4.65 15.41
CA ARG A 192 -0.47 -6.02 15.62
C ARG A 192 -0.57 -6.86 14.34
N PHE A 193 -1.70 -6.75 13.63
CA PHE A 193 -1.92 -7.47 12.38
C PHE A 193 -0.91 -7.05 11.28
N PHE A 194 -0.74 -5.76 11.05
CA PHE A 194 0.15 -5.25 10.00
C PHE A 194 1.63 -5.43 10.32
N ARG A 195 2.03 -5.60 11.59
CA ARG A 195 3.43 -5.70 12.00
C ARG A 195 4.23 -6.70 11.17
N THR A 196 3.71 -7.92 11.00
CA THR A 196 4.42 -8.97 10.25
C THR A 196 4.64 -8.59 8.78
N TYR A 197 3.64 -7.96 8.15
CA TYR A 197 3.74 -7.50 6.77
C TYR A 197 4.65 -6.29 6.63
N ASN A 198 4.62 -5.36 7.59
CA ASN A 198 5.50 -4.21 7.64
C ASN A 198 6.97 -4.65 7.81
N ASP A 199 7.26 -5.58 8.72
CA ASP A 199 8.62 -6.09 8.91
C ASP A 199 9.16 -6.77 7.63
N ARG A 200 8.32 -7.55 6.94
CA ARG A 200 8.65 -8.13 5.64
C ARG A 200 8.88 -7.06 4.58
N LEU A 201 8.02 -6.05 4.50
CA LEU A 201 8.19 -4.92 3.59
C LEU A 201 9.53 -4.24 3.81
N LEU A 202 9.88 -3.92 5.07
CA LEU A 202 11.15 -3.25 5.38
C LEU A 202 12.36 -4.08 4.97
N LYS A 203 12.27 -5.41 5.10
CA LYS A 203 13.29 -6.33 4.60
C LYS A 203 13.42 -6.23 3.07
N VAL A 204 12.32 -6.32 2.33
CA VAL A 204 12.29 -6.17 0.86
C VAL A 204 12.86 -4.82 0.41
N LEU A 205 12.43 -3.71 1.04
CA LEU A 205 12.94 -2.37 0.73
C LEU A 205 14.46 -2.27 0.96
N LYS A 206 14.98 -2.90 2.01
CA LYS A 206 16.41 -2.93 2.30
C LYS A 206 17.19 -3.79 1.30
N GLU A 207 16.72 -4.99 1.01
CA GLU A 207 17.36 -5.93 0.09
C GLU A 207 17.49 -5.35 -1.32
N HIS A 208 16.45 -4.67 -1.80
CA HIS A 208 16.45 -4.03 -3.12
C HIS A 208 17.03 -2.61 -3.14
N LYS A 209 17.57 -2.13 -2.01
CA LYS A 209 18.10 -0.76 -1.87
C LYS A 209 17.09 0.30 -2.32
N LEU A 210 15.81 0.04 -2.09
CA LEU A 210 14.72 0.98 -2.30
C LEU A 210 14.73 1.95 -1.11
N ASP A 211 15.63 2.92 -1.20
CA ASP A 211 15.80 3.93 -0.17
C ASP A 211 14.66 4.93 -0.22
N SER A 212 14.09 5.19 0.95
CA SER A 212 13.19 6.30 1.16
C SER A 212 14.00 7.58 1.40
N PRO A 213 13.47 8.78 1.06
CA PRO A 213 14.10 10.05 1.38
C PRO A 213 14.58 10.19 2.83
N ILE A 214 13.99 9.44 3.75
CA ILE A 214 14.28 9.46 5.19
C ILE A 214 15.14 8.29 5.70
N GLY A 215 15.59 7.36 4.84
CA GLY A 215 16.37 6.18 5.23
C GLY A 215 15.58 5.12 6.02
N HIS A 216 16.09 3.87 6.05
CA HIS A 216 15.37 2.71 6.61
C HIS A 216 15.00 2.82 8.09
N SER A 217 15.79 3.55 8.89
CA SER A 217 15.55 3.71 10.33
C SER A 217 14.27 4.50 10.66
N ASN A 218 13.83 5.38 9.76
CA ASN A 218 12.65 6.20 9.99
C ASN A 218 11.33 5.47 9.71
N TRP A 219 11.31 4.48 8.81
CA TRP A 219 10.09 3.71 8.55
C TRP A 219 9.58 2.96 9.79
N LYS A 220 10.49 2.34 10.56
CA LYS A 220 10.14 1.68 11.83
C LYS A 220 9.57 2.64 12.86
N ARG A 221 9.87 3.93 12.76
CA ARG A 221 9.30 4.95 13.65
C ARG A 221 7.90 5.37 13.20
N ILE A 222 7.65 5.38 11.89
CA ILE A 222 6.39 5.85 11.30
C ILE A 222 5.32 4.75 11.34
N TRP A 223 5.71 3.48 11.19
CA TRP A 223 4.79 2.33 11.06
C TRP A 223 4.92 1.32 12.21
N LYS A 224 5.20 1.84 13.40
CA LYS A 224 5.40 1.06 14.64
C LYS A 224 4.10 0.45 15.16
#